data_AF-A0A5A5RAE9-F1
#
_entry.id   AF-A0A5A5RAE9-F1
#
_cell.length_a   1.000
_cell.length_b   1.000
_cell.length_c   1.000
_cell.angle_alpha   90.00
_cell.angle_beta   90.00
_cell.angle_gamma   90.00
#
_symmetry.space_group_name_H-M   'P 1'
#
loop_
_entity.id
_entity.type
_entity.pdbx_description
1 polymer ?
#
loop_
_entity_poly.entity_id
_entity_poly.type
_entity_poly.pdbx_seq_one_letter_code
_entity_poly.pdbx_strand_id
1 'polypeptide(L)' 'MTTLDILPEVTCPPTDLWSDEPPWESDLHLQQITILIGCLERLWQERSNYYTSGNLTIYYHEEQLKKRDFFL' A
#
# COMPACT_ATOMS: atom_id res chain seq x y z
N MET A 1 27.34 14.00 42.77
CA MET A 1 26.02 14.48 42.33
C MET A 1 26.14 14.79 40.85
N THR A 2 25.87 13.80 40.01
CA THR A 2 25.99 13.93 38.55
C THR A 2 24.77 14.68 38.05
N THR A 3 25.00 15.86 37.47
CA THR A 3 24.00 16.68 36.81
C THR A 3 23.42 15.87 35.65
N LEU A 4 22.24 15.27 35.84
CA LEU A 4 21.48 14.69 34.75
C LEU A 4 21.03 15.87 33.87
N ASP A 5 21.75 16.07 32.78
CA ASP A 5 21.40 17.00 31.71
C ASP A 5 19.94 16.74 31.32
N ILE A 6 19.10 17.71 31.63
CA ILE A 6 17.68 17.73 31.34
C ILE A 6 17.57 17.78 29.81
N LEU A 7 17.24 16.65 29.19
CA LEU A 7 16.90 16.63 27.77
C LEU A 7 15.72 17.58 27.56
N PRO A 8 15.72 18.40 26.49
CA PRO A 8 14.60 19.30 26.22
C PRO A 8 13.33 18.45 26.13
N GLU A 9 12.34 18.83 26.95
CA GLU A 9 11.02 18.21 26.98
C GLU A 9 10.48 18.15 25.55
N VAL A 10 10.52 16.96 24.97
CA VAL A 10 10.05 16.72 23.60
C VAL A 10 8.58 17.05 23.59
N THR A 11 8.24 18.20 23.02
CA THR A 11 6.85 18.63 22.90
C THR A 11 6.20 17.72 21.87
N CYS A 12 5.43 16.74 22.33
CA CYS A 12 4.68 15.87 21.43
C CYS A 12 3.73 16.73 20.57
N PRO A 13 3.59 16.44 19.27
CA PRO A 13 2.61 17.13 18.44
C PRO A 13 1.21 16.93 19.04
N PRO A 14 0.30 17.89 18.84
CA PRO A 14 -1.07 17.77 19.34
C PRO A 14 -1.74 16.51 18.79
N THR A 15 -2.20 15.63 19.68
CA THR A 15 -2.90 14.38 19.34
C THR A 15 -4.34 14.61 18.88
N ASP A 16 -4.89 15.81 19.12
CA ASP A 16 -6.25 16.22 18.77
C ASP A 16 -6.29 16.97 17.43
N LEU A 17 -5.68 16.39 16.40
CA LEU A 17 -5.81 16.87 15.04
C LEU A 17 -6.98 16.13 14.39
N TRP A 18 -8.02 16.88 14.03
CA TRP A 18 -9.10 16.38 13.20
C TRP A 18 -8.54 16.06 11.82
N SER A 19 -8.44 14.78 11.48
CA SER A 19 -8.03 14.33 10.16
C SER A 19 -9.26 14.22 9.27
N ASP A 20 -9.31 15.01 8.19
CA ASP A 20 -10.28 14.87 7.09
C ASP A 20 -9.87 13.74 6.12
N GLU A 21 -8.93 12.87 6.52
CA GLU A 21 -8.52 11.75 5.69
C GLU A 21 -9.69 10.79 5.47
N PRO A 22 -9.94 10.38 4.21
CA PRO A 22 -10.91 9.34 3.95
C PRO A 22 -10.53 8.08 4.76
N PRO A 23 -11.52 7.26 5.17
CA PRO A 23 -11.23 6.06 5.92
C PRO A 23 -10.18 5.25 5.18
N TRP A 24 -9.06 4.99 5.87
CA TRP A 24 -7.99 4.15 5.39
C TRP A 24 -8.56 2.80 4.92
N GLU A 25 -7.87 2.11 4.01
CA GLU A 25 -8.26 0.75 3.60
C GLU A 25 -8.62 -0.07 4.85
N SER A 26 -9.89 -0.43 5.00
CA SER A 26 -10.34 -1.17 6.18
C SER A 26 -9.60 -2.51 6.27
N ASP A 27 -9.43 -3.04 7.48
CA ASP A 27 -8.80 -4.36 7.67
C ASP A 27 -9.45 -5.45 6.81
N LEU A 28 -10.78 -5.36 6.59
CA LEU A 28 -11.51 -6.26 5.71
C LEU A 28 -11.02 -6.18 4.25
N HIS A 29 -10.74 -4.98 3.75
CA HIS A 29 -10.24 -4.78 2.39
C HIS A 29 -8.85 -5.40 2.22
N LEU A 30 -7.96 -5.19 3.20
CA LEU A 30 -6.63 -5.82 3.21
C LEU A 30 -6.72 -7.36 3.23
N GLN A 31 -7.64 -7.92 4.03
CA GLN A 31 -7.88 -9.35 4.07
C GLN A 31 -8.37 -9.89 2.72
N GLN A 32 -9.29 -9.18 2.06
CA GLN A 32 -9.79 -9.56 0.74
C GLN A 32 -8.66 -9.57 -0.31
N ILE A 33 -7.81 -8.53 -0.33
CA ILE A 33 -6.65 -8.46 -1.23
C ILE A 33 -5.69 -9.62 -0.94
N THR A 34 -5.39 -9.89 0.33
CA THR A 34 -4.48 -10.97 0.73
C THR A 34 -4.98 -12.33 0.25
N ILE A 35 -6.27 -12.62 0.43
CA ILE A 35 -6.89 -13.87 -0.04
C ILE A 35 -6.79 -13.96 -1.57
N LEU A 36 -7.11 -12.87 -2.27
CA LEU A 36 -7.04 -12.83 -3.73
C LEU A 36 -5.62 -13.12 -4.24
N ILE A 37 -4.60 -12.46 -3.69
CA ILE A 37 -3.19 -12.68 -4.07
C ILE A 37 -2.81 -14.16 -3.85
N GLY A 38 -3.13 -14.73 -2.69
CA GLY A 38 -2.83 -16.14 -2.40
C GLY A 38 -3.54 -17.13 -3.35
N CYS A 39 -4.78 -16.83 -3.75
CA CYS A 39 -5.47 -17.61 -4.78
C CYS A 39 -4.75 -17.57 -6.13
N LEU A 40 -4.27 -16.39 -6.55
CA LEU A 40 -3.59 -16.20 -7.83
C LEU A 40 -2.21 -16.87 -7.84
N GLU A 41 -1.45 -16.74 -6.76
CA GLU A 41 -0.15 -17.41 -6.60
C GLU A 41 -0.29 -18.93 -6.70
N ARG A 42 -1.32 -19.50 -6.05
CA ARG A 42 -1.59 -20.92 -6.13
C ARG A 42 -2.07 -21.36 -7.52
N LEU A 43 -2.94 -20.57 -8.15
CA LEU A 43 -3.45 -20.87 -9.49
C LEU A 43 -2.34 -20.87 -10.55
N TRP A 44 -1.35 -19.99 -10.40
CA TRP A 44 -0.24 -19.83 -11.34
C TRP A 44 1.09 -20.35 -10.84
N GLN A 45 1.10 -21.26 -9.86
CA GLN A 45 2.33 -21.81 -9.29
C GLN A 45 3.28 -22.45 -10.32
N GLU A 46 2.76 -22.96 -11.43
CA GLU A 46 3.55 -23.58 -12.52
C GLU A 46 4.06 -22.56 -13.56
N ARG A 47 3.69 -21.28 -13.43
CA ARG A 47 4.08 -20.21 -14.37
C ARG A 47 5.17 -19.34 -13.74
N SER A 48 6.12 -18.92 -14.56
CA SER A 48 7.18 -17.98 -14.16
C SER A 48 7.00 -16.58 -14.77
N ASN A 49 5.98 -16.37 -15.61
CA ASN A 49 5.77 -15.16 -16.38
C ASN A 49 4.64 -14.27 -15.83
N TYR A 50 4.49 -14.21 -14.51
CA TYR A 50 3.49 -13.34 -13.86
C TYR A 50 4.06 -12.69 -12.61
N TYR A 51 3.45 -11.57 -12.21
CA TYR A 51 3.71 -10.90 -10.94
C TYR A 51 2.38 -10.40 -10.36
N THR A 52 2.17 -10.67 -9.08
CA THR A 52 0.94 -10.28 -8.37
C THR A 52 1.33 -9.61 -7.06
N SER A 53 0.80 -8.41 -6.82
CA SER A 53 0.98 -7.68 -5.57
C SER A 53 -0.17 -6.69 -5.37
N GLY A 54 -0.40 -6.26 -4.13
CA GLY A 54 -1.31 -5.15 -3.83
C GLY A 54 -0.71 -3.81 -4.26
N ASN A 55 -1.57 -2.81 -4.52
CA ASN A 55 -1.15 -1.44 -4.82
C ASN A 55 -0.18 -1.30 -6.01
N LEU A 56 -0.44 -2.05 -7.09
CA LEU A 56 0.34 -1.95 -8.31
C LEU A 56 -0.04 -0.69 -9.11
N THR A 57 0.95 0.12 -9.49
CA THR A 57 0.76 1.19 -10.48
C THR A 57 1.37 0.77 -11.81
N ILE A 58 0.54 0.63 -12.84
CA ILE A 58 0.96 0.26 -14.20
C ILE A 58 0.89 1.49 -15.09
N TYR A 59 2.00 1.83 -15.73
CA TYR A 59 2.06 2.91 -16.71
C TYR A 59 1.82 2.35 -18.11
N TYR A 60 0.93 3.00 -18.85
CA TYR A 60 0.66 2.70 -20.26
C TYR A 60 1.08 3.87 -21.13
N HIS A 61 1.45 3.59 -22.38
CA HIS A 61 1.61 4.64 -23.38
C HIS A 61 0.24 5.29 -23.70
N GLU A 62 0.20 6.59 -23.99
CA GLU A 62 -1.04 7.32 -24.25
C GLU A 62 -1.85 6.71 -25.41
N GLU A 63 -1.16 6.20 -26.43
CA GLU A 63 -1.81 5.52 -27.56
C GLU A 63 -2.42 4.17 -27.18
N GLN A 64 -1.84 3.45 -26.21
CA GLN A 64 -2.39 2.18 -25.71
C GLN A 64 -3.68 2.42 -24.92
N LEU A 65 -3.74 3.50 -24.13
CA LEU A 65 -4.96 3.92 -23.42
C LEU A 65 -6.09 4.23 -24.41
N LYS A 66 -5.78 4.97 -25.48
CA LYS A 66 -6.77 5.34 -26.52
C LYS A 66 -7.31 4.13 -27.28
N LYS A 67 -6.46 3.14 -27.54
CA LYS A 67 -6.83 1.91 -28.26
C LYS A 67 -7.35 0.80 -27.34
N ARG A 68 -7.29 0.98 -26.02
CA ARG A 68 -7.53 -0.07 -25.01
C ARG A 68 -6.72 -1.33 -25.28
N ASP A 69 -5.50 -1.13 -25.76
CA ASP A 69 -4.59 -2.19 -26.15
C ASP A 69 -3.59 -2.44 -25.03
N PHE A 70 -3.99 -3.30 -24.09
CA PHE A 70 -3.30 -3.53 -22.82
C PHE A 70 -2.49 -4.82 -22.80
N PHE A 71 -2.02 -5.29 -23.96
CA PHE A 71 -1.14 -6.45 -24.01
C PHE A 71 0.28 -6.07 -23.56
N LEU A 72 0.84 -6.88 -22.65
CA LEU A 72 2.25 -6.93 -22.27
C LEU A 72 3.01 -7.87 -23.21
#